data_AF-A0A962XW78-F1
#
_entry.id   AF-A0A962XW78-F1
#
_cell.length_a   1.000
_cell.length_b   1.000
_cell.length_c   1.000
_cell.angle_alpha   90.00
_cell.angle_beta   90.00
_cell.angle_gamma   90.00
#
_symmetry.space_group_name_H-M   'P 1'
#
loop_
_entity.id
_entity.type
_entity.pdbx_description
1 polymer ?
#
loop_
_entity_poly.entity_id
_entity_poly.type
_entity_poly.pdbx_seq_one_letter_code
_entity_poly.pdbx_strand_id
1 'polypeptide(L)'
;MDLHENWPQIRHLFSDAFRSSLHYAIATVGENGEPHVTPIGSLVLGRPGSAFYFEKFTRRMPRNLADGSRVCVLAVNSSRWFWI
;
A
#
# COMPACT_ATOMS: atom_id res chain seq x y z
N MET A 1 12.13 8.52 9.25
CA MET A 1 12.78 7.62 8.27
C MET A 1 12.79 8.34 6.94
N ASP A 2 13.96 8.56 6.36
CA ASP A 2 14.06 9.19 5.04
C ASP A 2 13.64 8.19 3.94
N LEU A 3 12.77 8.60 3.03
CA LEU A 3 12.18 7.71 2.01
C LEU A 3 13.22 7.21 1.00
N HIS A 4 14.20 8.04 0.67
CA HIS A 4 15.20 7.74 -0.36
C HIS A 4 16.33 6.89 0.23
N GLU A 5 16.84 7.28 1.39
CA GLU A 5 17.91 6.55 2.08
C GLU A 5 17.47 5.17 2.57
N ASN A 6 16.19 5.03 2.97
CA ASN A 6 15.67 3.79 3.55
C ASN A 6 14.86 2.95 2.57
N TRP A 7 14.88 3.28 1.27
CA TRP A 7 14.11 2.56 0.26
C TRP A 7 14.38 1.05 0.22
N PRO A 8 15.63 0.56 0.31
CA PRO A 8 15.90 -0.87 0.39
C PRO A 8 15.19 -1.56 1.56
N GLN A 9 15.19 -0.94 2.74
CA GLN A 9 14.54 -1.42 3.95
C GLN A 9 13.02 -1.42 3.81
N ILE A 10 12.45 -0.36 3.20
CA ILE A 10 11.01 -0.28 2.87
C ILE A 10 10.62 -1.43 1.94
N ARG A 11 11.40 -1.70 0.88
CA ARG A 11 11.12 -2.81 -0.04
C ARG A 11 11.15 -4.16 0.66
N HIS A 12 12.09 -4.35 1.59
CA HIS A 12 12.17 -5.57 2.39
C HIS A 12 10.94 -5.74 3.30
N LEU A 13 10.56 -4.69 4.04
CA LEU A 13 9.35 -4.67 4.87
C LEU A 13 8.09 -5.04 4.06
N PHE A 14 7.91 -4.43 2.88
CA PHE A 14 6.77 -4.73 2.01
C PHE A 14 6.78 -6.19 1.54
N SER A 15 7.96 -6.73 1.21
CA SER A 15 8.11 -8.13 0.83
C SER A 15 7.65 -9.07 1.95
N ASP A 16 8.03 -8.81 3.20
CA ASP A 16 7.68 -9.65 4.34
C ASP A 16 6.21 -9.48 4.76
N ALA A 17 5.68 -8.26 4.69
CA ALA A 17 4.26 -7.99 4.86
C ALA A 17 3.41 -8.76 3.86
N PHE A 18 3.83 -8.80 2.59
CA PHE A 18 3.12 -9.55 1.56
C PHE A 18 3.20 -11.07 1.78
N ARG A 19 4.38 -11.60 2.14
CA ARG A 19 4.54 -13.04 2.44
C ARG A 19 3.63 -13.52 3.57
N SER A 20 3.36 -12.66 4.53
CA SER A 20 2.55 -13.00 5.71
C SER A 20 1.05 -12.71 5.53
N SER A 21 0.68 -11.69 4.75
CA SER A 21 -0.71 -11.21 4.66
C SER A 21 -1.34 -11.32 3.26
N LEU A 22 -0.55 -11.55 2.20
CA LEU A 22 -0.97 -11.59 0.78
C LEU A 22 -1.62 -10.30 0.24
N HIS A 23 -1.61 -9.21 1.00
CA HIS A 23 -2.12 -7.92 0.59
C HIS A 23 -1.47 -6.79 1.41
N TYR A 24 -1.67 -5.57 0.92
CA TYR A 24 -1.43 -4.34 1.66
C TYR A 24 -2.76 -3.61 1.84
N ALA A 25 -2.90 -2.81 2.88
CA ALA A 25 -4.07 -1.94 3.03
C ALA A 25 -3.74 -0.57 2.42
N ILE A 26 -4.51 -0.16 1.40
CA ILE A 26 -4.34 1.15 0.75
C ILE A 26 -5.50 2.05 1.13
N ALA A 27 -5.20 3.13 1.83
CA ALA A 27 -6.15 4.18 2.17
C ALA A 27 -6.15 5.27 1.08
N THR A 28 -7.35 5.67 0.71
CA THR A 28 -7.67 6.77 -0.20
C THR A 28 -8.68 7.71 0.48
N VAL A 29 -8.87 8.90 -0.08
CA VAL A 29 -9.86 9.86 0.40
C VAL A 29 -11.02 9.88 -0.61
N GLY A 30 -12.24 9.68 -0.13
CA GLY A 30 -13.44 9.77 -0.95
C GLY A 30 -13.84 11.20 -1.29
N GLU A 31 -14.86 11.35 -2.14
CA GLU A 31 -15.33 12.64 -2.65
C GLU A 31 -15.76 13.61 -1.52
N ASN A 32 -16.25 13.08 -0.38
CA ASN A 32 -16.67 13.89 0.77
C ASN A 32 -15.59 13.99 1.86
N GLY A 33 -14.35 13.60 1.55
CA GLY A 33 -13.23 13.64 2.49
C GLY A 33 -13.14 12.42 3.42
N GLU A 34 -14.00 11.42 3.27
CA GLU A 34 -14.00 10.23 4.12
C GLU A 34 -12.84 9.27 3.79
N PRO A 35 -12.25 8.59 4.78
CA PRO A 35 -11.23 7.58 4.52
C PRO A 35 -11.87 6.32 3.91
N HIS A 36 -11.22 5.77 2.88
CA HIS A 36 -11.61 4.51 2.26
C HIS A 36 -10.41 3.58 2.11
N VAL A 37 -10.46 2.43 2.77
CA VAL A 37 -9.37 1.43 2.78
C VAL A 37 -9.73 0.28 1.84
N THR A 38 -8.78 -0.09 0.97
CA THR A 38 -8.91 -1.22 0.03
C THR A 38 -7.73 -2.17 0.21
N PRO A 39 -7.97 -3.48 0.41
CA PRO A 39 -6.89 -4.48 0.39
C PRO A 39 -6.43 -4.72 -1.05
N ILE A 40 -5.12 -4.57 -1.30
CA ILE A 40 -4.52 -4.72 -2.63
C ILE A 40 -3.38 -5.74 -2.57
N GLY A 41 -3.53 -6.86 -3.28
CA GLY A 41 -2.49 -7.89 -3.42
C GLY A 41 -1.50 -7.63 -4.56
N SER A 42 -1.79 -6.69 -5.45
CA SER A 42 -1.00 -6.44 -6.67
C SER A 42 -0.08 -5.22 -6.60
N LEU A 43 0.15 -4.65 -5.41
CA LEU A 43 0.97 -3.44 -5.29
C LEU A 43 2.45 -3.80 -5.49
N VAL A 44 3.10 -3.14 -6.45
CA VAL A 44 4.52 -3.31 -6.75
C VAL A 44 5.23 -1.97 -6.58
N LEU A 45 6.23 -1.94 -5.70
CA LEU A 45 7.04 -0.75 -5.43
C LEU A 45 8.03 -0.48 -6.58
N GLY A 46 8.14 0.79 -6.99
CA GLY A 46 9.04 1.28 -8.03
C GLY A 46 10.26 2.04 -7.47
N ARG A 47 10.46 3.26 -7.97
CA ARG A 47 11.40 4.25 -7.41
C ARG A 47 10.91 4.72 -6.02
N PRO A 48 11.77 5.29 -5.16
CA PRO A 48 11.35 5.82 -3.86
C PRO A 48 10.08 6.66 -3.96
N GLY A 49 9.06 6.30 -3.18
CA GLY A 49 7.76 6.98 -3.16
C GLY A 49 6.81 6.67 -4.31
N SER A 50 7.14 5.74 -5.20
CA SER A 50 6.28 5.35 -6.33
C SER A 50 5.94 3.86 -6.32
N ALA A 51 4.75 3.53 -6.81
CA ALA A 51 4.28 2.16 -6.95
C ALA A 51 3.21 2.07 -8.06
N PHE A 52 2.94 0.86 -8.51
CA PHE A 52 1.81 0.56 -9.40
C PHE A 52 1.00 -0.61 -8.84
N TYR A 53 -0.27 -0.72 -9.23
CA TYR A 53 -1.15 -1.84 -8.90
C TYR A 53 -2.02 -2.21 -10.10
N PHE A 54 -2.62 -3.40 -10.09
CA PHE A 54 -3.58 -3.82 -11.10
C PHE A 54 -5.01 -3.50 -10.68
N GLU A 55 -5.65 -2.63 -11.44
CA GLU A 55 -7.03 -2.21 -11.22
C GLU A 55 -8.00 -3.13 -11.97
N LYS A 56 -8.33 -4.29 -11.38
CA LYS A 56 -9.29 -5.23 -11.98
C LYS A 56 -10.64 -5.29 -11.26
N PHE A 57 -10.63 -5.14 -9.93
CA PHE A 57 -11.81 -5.39 -9.09
C PHE A 57 -12.23 -4.20 -8.23
N THR A 58 -11.36 -3.19 -8.08
CA THR A 58 -11.65 -2.02 -7.25
C THR A 58 -12.56 -1.06 -8.00
N ARG A 59 -13.66 -0.64 -7.37
CA ARG A 59 -14.61 0.33 -7.97
C ARG A 59 -14.53 1.72 -7.35
N ARG A 60 -14.27 1.81 -6.04
CA ARG A 60 -14.19 3.07 -5.29
C ARG A 60 -12.80 3.69 -5.35
N MET A 61 -11.77 2.90 -5.11
CA MET A 61 -10.38 3.36 -5.13
C MET A 61 -10.01 4.13 -6.43
N PRO A 62 -10.39 3.68 -7.64
CA PRO A 62 -10.07 4.42 -8.86
C PRO A 62 -10.77 5.77 -8.93
N ARG A 63 -12.01 5.86 -8.46
CA ARG A 63 -12.76 7.12 -8.38
C ARG A 63 -12.10 8.08 -7.40
N ASN A 64 -11.70 7.58 -6.22
CA ASN A 64 -11.00 8.36 -5.21
C ASN A 64 -9.63 8.88 -5.70
N LEU A 65 -9.03 8.24 -6.70
CA LEU A 65 -7.74 8.64 -7.28
C LEU A 65 -7.87 9.51 -8.53
N ALA A 66 -9.09 9.71 -9.05
CA ALA A 66 -9.33 10.49 -10.26
C ALA A 66 -8.85 11.95 -10.11
N ASP A 67 -9.05 12.54 -8.94
CA ASP A 67 -8.68 13.93 -8.63
C ASP A 67 -7.33 14.06 -7.90
N GLY A 68 -6.60 12.95 -7.73
CA GLY A 68 -5.26 12.98 -7.14
C GLY A 68 -4.74 11.62 -6.68
N SER A 69 -3.47 11.36 -6.95
CA SER A 69 -2.80 10.08 -6.66
C SER A 69 -2.29 9.93 -5.22
N ARG A 70 -2.88 10.64 -4.25
CA ARG A 70 -2.42 10.57 -2.86
C ARG A 70 -3.00 9.35 -2.19
N VAL A 71 -2.13 8.47 -1.72
CA VAL A 71 -2.49 7.26 -0.99
C VAL A 71 -1.67 7.15 0.29
N CYS A 72 -2.19 6.42 1.26
CA CYS A 72 -1.41 5.89 2.36
C CYS A 72 -1.42 4.36 2.26
N VAL A 73 -0.25 3.73 2.38
CA VAL A 73 -0.11 2.28 2.30
C VAL A 73 0.36 1.74 3.63
N LEU A 74 -0.40 0.80 4.18
CA LEU A 74 -0.04 0.05 5.37
C LEU A 74 0.44 -1.35 4.96
N ALA A 75 1.68 -1.64 5.30
CA ALA A 75 2.31 -2.95 5.16
C ALA A 75 2.73 -3.45 6.54
N VAL A 76 2.17 -4.60 6.97
CA VAL A 76 2.44 -5.19 8.29
C VAL A 76 2.87 -6.63 8.09
N ASN A 77 4.01 -7.01 8.66
CA ASN A 77 4.37 -8.41 8.80
C ASN A 77 3.45 -9.03 9.85
N SER A 78 2.51 -9.88 9.45
CA SER A 78 1.54 -10.52 10.36
C SER A 78 2.01 -11.88 10.88
N SER A 79 3.27 -12.26 10.60
CA SER A 79 3.85 -13.51 11.09
C SER A 79 3.94 -13.52 12.61
N ARG A 80 3.43 -14.58 13.24
CA ARG A 80 3.44 -14.74 14.71
C ARG A 80 4.83 -14.53 15.32
N TRP A 81 5.87 -15.11 14.71
CA TRP A 81 7.24 -15.06 15.22
C TRP A 81 7.96 -13.73 14.98
N PHE A 82 7.37 -12.79 14.25
CA PHE A 82 7.93 -11.45 14.11
C PHE A 82 7.62 -10.58 15.36
N TRP A 83 6.56 -10.92 16.10
CA TRP A 83 6.03 -10.12 17.21
C TRP A 83 6.25 -10.73 18.60
N ILE A 84 6.85 -11.91 18.67
CA ILE A 84 7.21 -12.62 19.92
C ILE A 84 8.72 -12.68 19.98
#